data_AF-W2BXL7-F1
#
_entry.id   AF-W2BXL7-F1
#
_cell.length_a   1.000
_cell.length_b   1.000
_cell.length_c   1.000
_cell.angle_alpha   90.00
_cell.angle_beta   90.00
_cell.angle_gamma   90.00
#
_symmetry.space_group_name_H-M   'P 1'
#
loop_
_entity.id
_entity.type
_entity.pdbx_description
1 polymer ?
#
loop_
_entity_poly.entity_id
_entity_poly.type
_entity_poly.pdbx_seq_one_letter_code
_entity_poly.pdbx_strand_id
1 'polypeptide(L)'
;MKNKIIKLLTLILSVAVVVAFTACGAKEEDKKDEASKYLDGSYFAKAELKSGTKISNMFRLADADKGKVKLQVAKGKYKVTVRLSGKGYDALFLGEPKDAAKAKKDELIKAVKDDKGYMTYTFKLDDLDKEIKLASRSAKHAKAAKNAELKEVNKDGSYGTTASNIVWYPRTIKVSSKGLTTTTIKDLEGMEEAKAVETVKKQKSPALTDNLIKAIYVQERNDNTDKMCKVAKASWDALSKMEKEEVEEADYYGLNTGDAKKDAPLNAAPKKDKELLVVSFGTSFNGSRAATIGGIEKTLAKAYPKYDVRRAFTAQIIINHIQSRDGIKINNVEQAMKKATDAKVKEMIVQPTHLMHGAEYDELKKVIEEKKGDIKVKYAEPLLGEASKDEKKINPDKTKVMKLLAKEAAKDDGAADIKSADSKTAYVFMGHGTAHEAKVSYTQMQTVADKLGYKNVFVGTVEGEPESTSVKEIINKVKKAGYKTVVLRPMMVVAGDHANNDMAGDDDDSWKMEFKKAGFTVKTQIKGLGQIPGIQKIYVDHTKAAMK
;
A
#
# COMPACT_ATOMS: atom_id res chain seq x y z
N MET A 1 -17.73 -3.07 7.45
CA MET A 1 -16.85 -2.41 8.45
C MET A 1 -15.44 -2.90 8.20
N LYS A 2 -14.48 -1.98 8.01
CA LYS A 2 -13.30 -2.06 7.12
C LYS A 2 -13.69 -1.80 5.66
N ASN A 3 -14.43 -0.73 5.37
CA ASN A 3 -13.80 0.51 4.86
C ASN A 3 -12.27 0.43 4.91
N LYS A 4 -11.71 -0.10 3.82
CA LYS A 4 -10.43 0.34 3.26
C LYS A 4 -10.32 1.83 3.58
N ILE A 5 -9.36 2.16 4.43
CA ILE A 5 -9.02 3.52 4.78
C ILE A 5 -8.84 4.24 3.45
N ILE A 6 -9.80 5.12 3.20
CA ILE A 6 -9.76 6.17 2.21
C ILE A 6 -8.31 6.67 2.14
N LYS A 7 -7.70 6.61 0.96
CA LYS A 7 -6.68 7.57 0.55
C LYS A 7 -5.57 7.75 1.60
N LEU A 8 -4.71 6.75 1.79
CA LEU A 8 -3.44 6.97 2.47
C LEU A 8 -2.61 7.91 1.60
N LEU A 9 -2.81 9.21 1.83
CA LEU A 9 -2.19 10.35 1.16
C LEU A 9 -2.31 10.34 -0.37
N THR A 10 -3.20 11.19 -0.85
CA THR A 10 -2.96 11.98 -2.05
C THR A 10 -1.46 12.20 -2.22
N LEU A 11 -0.93 11.64 -3.30
CA LEU A 11 0.38 11.89 -3.84
C LEU A 11 0.76 13.35 -3.58
N ILE A 12 1.88 13.54 -2.87
CA ILE A 12 2.50 14.83 -2.58
C ILE A 12 2.62 15.60 -3.90
N LEU A 13 1.67 16.50 -4.14
CA LEU A 13 1.74 17.46 -5.23
C LEU A 13 1.05 18.77 -4.81
N SER A 14 1.54 19.35 -3.72
CA SER A 14 1.44 20.80 -3.47
C SER A 14 2.56 21.21 -2.52
N VAL A 15 3.65 21.71 -3.09
CA VAL A 15 4.54 22.63 -2.37
C VAL A 15 3.73 23.90 -2.08
N ALA A 16 3.82 24.40 -0.85
CA ALA A 16 3.18 25.59 -0.27
C ALA A 16 1.71 25.43 0.17
N VAL A 17 1.47 25.27 1.47
CA VAL A 17 0.98 26.33 2.39
C VAL A 17 1.16 25.82 3.83
N VAL A 18 2.17 26.36 4.51
CA VAL A 18 2.15 26.47 5.97
C VAL A 18 1.37 27.76 6.29
N VAL A 19 0.60 27.72 7.38
CA VAL A 19 -0.11 28.82 8.09
C VAL A 19 -1.65 28.84 7.93
N ALA A 20 -2.29 28.86 9.11
CA ALA A 20 -3.68 29.19 9.45
C ALA A 20 -4.76 28.09 9.37
N PHE A 21 -4.89 27.32 10.45
CA PHE A 21 -6.20 26.78 10.87
C PHE A 21 -6.83 27.74 11.89
N THR A 22 -7.92 28.41 11.52
CA THR A 22 -8.89 28.96 12.48
C THR A 22 -10.32 28.71 11.98
N ALA A 23 -11.05 27.89 12.75
CA ALA A 23 -12.49 27.84 13.04
C ALA A 23 -13.55 28.09 11.94
N CYS A 24 -14.38 27.06 11.68
CA CYS A 24 -15.87 26.99 11.77
C CYS A 24 -16.33 25.71 11.02
N GLY A 25 -17.19 24.81 11.47
CA GLY A 25 -17.99 24.63 12.67
C GLY A 25 -19.01 23.52 12.39
N ALA A 26 -18.91 22.39 13.08
CA ALA A 26 -20.00 21.40 13.24
C ALA A 26 -19.82 20.78 14.63
N LYS A 27 -20.77 21.05 15.52
CA LYS A 27 -20.74 20.62 16.92
C LYS A 27 -21.04 19.12 17.01
N GLU A 28 -19.99 18.31 17.07
CA GLU A 28 -20.00 17.10 17.90
C GLU A 28 -19.38 17.51 19.24
N GLU A 29 -20.02 17.17 20.35
CA GLU A 29 -19.51 17.48 21.68
C GLU A 29 -18.20 16.70 21.93
N ASP A 30 -17.06 17.35 21.66
CA ASP A 30 -15.73 16.88 22.02
C ASP A 30 -15.58 16.85 23.54
N LYS A 31 -15.98 15.74 24.16
CA LYS A 31 -15.37 15.31 25.42
C LYS A 31 -13.89 15.09 25.13
N LYS A 32 -13.00 15.84 25.82
CA LYS A 32 -11.55 15.63 25.82
C LYS A 32 -11.24 14.12 25.76
N ASP A 33 -10.69 13.66 24.64
CA ASP A 33 -10.25 12.28 24.49
C ASP A 33 -9.27 11.97 25.65
N GLU A 34 -9.64 11.07 26.55
CA GLU A 34 -8.72 10.57 27.56
C GLU A 34 -7.53 9.91 26.85
N ALA A 35 -6.31 10.23 27.27
CA ALA A 35 -5.11 9.64 26.71
C ALA A 35 -5.19 8.11 26.87
N SER A 36 -5.15 7.38 25.74
CA SER A 36 -5.21 5.91 25.76
C SER A 36 -4.03 5.35 26.55
N LYS A 37 -4.32 4.48 27.53
CA LYS A 37 -3.29 3.79 28.31
C LYS A 37 -2.39 2.91 27.44
N TYR A 38 -2.95 2.30 26.39
CA TYR A 38 -2.26 1.41 25.48
C TYR A 38 -2.21 2.01 24.08
N LEU A 39 -1.18 1.67 23.32
CA LEU A 39 -1.01 2.16 21.96
C LEU A 39 -2.21 1.74 21.09
N ASP A 40 -2.70 2.67 20.27
CA ASP A 40 -3.79 2.39 19.33
C ASP A 40 -3.34 1.39 18.26
N GLY A 41 -4.27 0.53 17.84
CA GLY A 41 -4.05 -0.49 16.82
C GLY A 41 -4.62 -1.85 17.19
N SER A 42 -4.18 -2.86 16.43
CA SER A 42 -4.67 -4.24 16.54
C SER A 42 -3.75 -5.12 17.40
N TYR A 43 -4.36 -5.97 18.21
CA TYR A 43 -3.70 -6.91 19.11
C TYR A 43 -4.33 -8.29 19.04
N PHE A 44 -3.55 -9.29 19.43
CA PHE A 44 -4.04 -10.62 19.80
C PHE A 44 -3.96 -10.79 21.31
N ALA A 45 -5.06 -10.49 22.00
CA ALA A 45 -5.14 -10.50 23.45
C ALA A 45 -5.56 -11.88 23.97
N LYS A 46 -5.00 -12.34 25.10
CA LYS A 46 -5.51 -13.56 25.75
C LYS A 46 -6.92 -13.32 26.26
N ALA A 47 -7.80 -14.31 26.12
CA ALA A 47 -9.13 -14.25 26.69
C ALA A 47 -9.51 -15.57 27.35
N GLU A 48 -10.25 -15.46 28.45
CA GLU A 48 -10.87 -16.58 29.13
C GLU A 48 -12.37 -16.55 28.85
N LEU A 49 -12.89 -17.65 28.31
CA LEU A 49 -14.31 -17.82 28.03
C LEU A 49 -14.84 -18.95 28.91
N LYS A 50 -15.83 -18.65 29.76
CA LYS A 50 -16.42 -19.64 30.67
C LYS A 50 -17.87 -19.89 30.31
N SER A 51 -18.23 -21.16 30.19
CA SER A 51 -19.63 -21.60 30.19
C SER A 51 -20.13 -21.40 31.61
N GLY A 52 -21.02 -20.43 31.86
CA GLY A 52 -21.64 -20.21 33.17
C GLY A 52 -22.51 -21.38 33.67
N THR A 53 -22.46 -22.53 32.97
CA THR A 53 -23.21 -23.76 33.25
C THR A 53 -22.27 -24.96 33.12
N LYS A 54 -22.54 -26.04 33.89
CA LYS A 54 -21.78 -27.32 33.83
C LYS A 54 -21.90 -28.06 32.48
N ILE A 55 -22.72 -27.59 31.53
CA ILE A 55 -23.32 -28.42 30.48
C ILE A 55 -22.77 -28.18 29.05
N SER A 56 -21.79 -27.30 28.80
CA SER A 56 -21.29 -27.16 27.42
C SER A 56 -19.77 -26.99 27.28
N ASN A 57 -19.14 -28.09 26.84
CA ASN A 57 -17.78 -28.09 26.28
C ASN A 57 -17.70 -27.45 24.88
N MET A 58 -18.82 -26.97 24.30
CA MET A 58 -18.91 -26.52 22.90
C MET A 58 -18.82 -25.00 22.72
N PHE A 59 -18.90 -24.19 23.79
CA PHE A 59 -18.73 -22.74 23.73
C PHE A 59 -17.31 -22.36 24.14
N ARG A 60 -16.37 -22.52 23.20
CA ARG A 60 -14.94 -22.26 23.41
C ARG A 60 -14.41 -21.38 22.29
N LEU A 61 -13.33 -20.66 22.58
CA LEU A 61 -12.55 -19.97 21.56
C LEU A 61 -12.05 -20.98 20.52
N ALA A 62 -11.93 -20.54 19.27
CA ALA A 62 -11.38 -21.39 18.23
C ALA A 62 -9.92 -21.78 18.56
N ASP A 63 -9.60 -23.07 18.46
CA ASP A 63 -8.25 -23.57 18.74
C ASP A 63 -7.19 -22.92 17.84
N ALA A 64 -7.60 -22.52 16.63
CA ALA A 64 -6.79 -21.75 15.68
C ALA A 64 -6.21 -20.47 16.28
N ASP A 65 -6.90 -19.86 17.25
CA ASP A 65 -6.50 -18.60 17.87
C ASP A 65 -5.72 -18.82 19.19
N LYS A 66 -5.50 -20.09 19.60
CA LYS A 66 -4.69 -20.47 20.77
C LYS A 66 -5.09 -19.74 22.06
N GLY A 67 -6.40 -19.62 22.30
CA GLY A 67 -6.95 -18.94 23.48
C GLY A 67 -6.82 -17.41 23.45
N LYS A 68 -6.56 -16.83 22.28
CA LYS A 68 -6.55 -15.38 22.06
C LYS A 68 -7.80 -14.92 21.32
N VAL A 69 -8.04 -13.61 21.37
CA VAL A 69 -9.07 -12.89 20.62
C VAL A 69 -8.42 -11.71 19.92
N LYS A 70 -9.02 -11.25 18.82
CA LYS A 70 -8.59 -10.00 18.20
C LYS A 70 -9.12 -8.84 19.02
N LEU A 71 -8.27 -7.87 19.32
CA LEU A 71 -8.60 -6.69 20.09
C LEU A 71 -8.12 -5.46 19.31
N GLN A 72 -9.02 -4.53 19.06
CA GLN A 72 -8.71 -3.22 18.49
C GLN A 72 -8.80 -2.17 19.60
N VAL A 73 -7.72 -1.41 19.78
CA VAL A 73 -7.62 -0.28 20.70
C VAL A 73 -7.66 1.00 19.87
N ALA A 74 -8.53 1.93 20.23
CA ALA A 74 -8.59 3.25 19.61
C ALA A 74 -9.05 4.28 20.64
N LYS A 75 -8.21 5.27 20.95
CA LYS A 75 -8.53 6.35 21.90
C LYS A 75 -9.09 5.82 23.24
N GLY A 76 -8.41 4.82 23.83
CA GLY A 76 -8.81 4.20 25.09
C GLY A 76 -10.05 3.30 25.03
N LYS A 77 -10.67 3.14 23.85
CA LYS A 77 -11.84 2.25 23.65
C LYS A 77 -11.39 0.91 23.09
N TYR A 78 -12.08 -0.15 23.53
CA TYR A 78 -11.76 -1.53 23.20
C TYR A 78 -12.86 -2.15 22.35
N LYS A 79 -12.49 -2.72 21.21
CA LYS A 79 -13.38 -3.52 20.36
C LYS A 79 -12.80 -4.92 20.20
N VAL A 80 -13.49 -5.91 20.74
CA VAL A 80 -13.06 -7.31 20.71
C VAL A 80 -13.81 -8.08 19.63
N THR A 81 -13.10 -8.94 18.91
CA THR A 81 -13.67 -9.92 18.00
C THR A 81 -13.34 -11.32 18.52
N VAL A 82 -14.39 -12.04 18.91
CA VAL A 82 -14.30 -13.41 19.42
C VAL A 82 -14.64 -14.38 18.30
N ARG A 83 -13.74 -15.34 18.04
CA ARG A 83 -13.99 -16.47 17.14
C ARG A 83 -14.31 -17.71 17.96
N LEU A 84 -15.44 -18.36 17.69
CA LEU A 84 -15.86 -19.57 18.39
C LEU A 84 -15.61 -20.82 17.56
N SER A 85 -15.27 -21.93 18.22
CA SER A 85 -15.11 -23.25 17.58
C SER A 85 -16.45 -23.85 17.12
N GLY A 86 -17.52 -23.58 17.87
CA GLY A 86 -18.87 -24.05 17.56
C GLY A 86 -19.60 -23.17 16.53
N LYS A 87 -20.27 -23.81 15.57
CA LYS A 87 -21.13 -23.13 14.56
C LYS A 87 -22.60 -23.00 14.99
N GLY A 88 -22.94 -23.55 16.16
CA GLY A 88 -24.32 -23.67 16.65
C GLY A 88 -24.89 -22.43 17.31
N TYR A 89 -24.20 -21.29 17.26
CA TYR A 89 -24.62 -20.04 17.90
C TYR A 89 -24.83 -18.96 16.83
N ASP A 90 -25.98 -18.30 16.83
CA ASP A 90 -26.31 -17.29 15.81
C ASP A 90 -26.23 -15.85 16.33
N ALA A 91 -26.32 -15.66 17.65
CA ALA A 91 -26.22 -14.36 18.29
C ALA A 91 -25.58 -14.43 19.68
N LEU A 92 -24.91 -13.33 20.07
CA LEU A 92 -24.51 -13.03 21.44
C LEU A 92 -25.21 -11.75 21.93
N PHE A 93 -25.31 -11.59 23.23
CA PHE A 93 -25.77 -10.38 23.91
C PHE A 93 -24.83 -10.04 25.07
N LEU A 94 -24.55 -8.75 25.26
CA LEU A 94 -23.77 -8.25 26.40
C LEU A 94 -24.68 -8.07 27.61
N GLY A 95 -24.64 -9.02 28.54
CA GLY A 95 -25.49 -9.03 29.72
C GLY A 95 -26.01 -10.43 30.06
N GLU A 96 -27.10 -10.49 30.83
CA GLU A 96 -27.67 -11.74 31.28
C GLU A 96 -28.68 -12.32 30.28
N PRO A 97 -28.91 -13.65 30.30
CA PRO A 97 -29.91 -14.30 29.45
C PRO A 97 -31.32 -13.69 29.49
N LYS A 98 -31.77 -13.21 30.65
CA LYS A 98 -33.09 -12.58 30.84
C LYS A 98 -33.23 -11.26 30.06
N ASP A 99 -32.12 -10.52 29.95
CA ASP A 99 -32.08 -9.23 29.27
C ASP A 99 -31.96 -9.46 27.76
N ALA A 100 -31.15 -10.44 27.35
CA ALA A 100 -31.03 -10.87 25.96
C ALA A 100 -32.37 -11.32 25.35
N ALA A 101 -33.27 -11.91 26.14
CA ALA A 101 -34.59 -12.33 25.70
C ALA A 101 -35.56 -11.16 25.46
N LYS A 102 -35.31 -10.00 26.08
CA LYS A 102 -36.09 -8.77 25.91
C LYS A 102 -35.45 -7.78 24.92
N ALA A 103 -34.18 -8.01 24.58
CA ALA A 103 -33.40 -7.16 23.70
C ALA A 103 -33.98 -7.11 22.28
N LYS A 104 -33.91 -5.92 21.68
CA LYS A 104 -34.23 -5.69 20.27
C LYS A 104 -33.16 -6.32 19.38
N LYS A 105 -33.52 -6.57 18.12
CA LYS A 105 -32.66 -7.29 17.15
C LYS A 105 -31.33 -6.58 16.86
N ASP A 106 -31.29 -5.27 16.97
CA ASP A 106 -30.12 -4.39 16.79
C ASP A 106 -29.20 -4.35 18.03
N GLU A 107 -29.69 -4.71 19.20
CA GLU A 107 -28.90 -4.88 20.43
C GLU A 107 -28.15 -6.23 20.46
N LEU A 108 -28.49 -7.14 19.54
CA LEU A 108 -27.84 -8.44 19.42
C LEU A 108 -26.57 -8.38 18.58
N ILE A 109 -25.50 -9.00 19.08
CA ILE A 109 -24.25 -9.20 18.35
C ILE A 109 -24.43 -10.39 17.42
N LYS A 110 -24.56 -10.12 16.13
CA LYS A 110 -24.77 -11.14 15.10
C LYS A 110 -23.49 -11.91 14.79
N ALA A 111 -23.62 -13.21 14.56
CA ALA A 111 -22.54 -14.04 14.05
C ALA A 111 -22.17 -13.61 12.62
N VAL A 112 -20.88 -13.42 12.36
CA VAL A 112 -20.32 -13.26 11.02
C VAL A 112 -19.40 -14.43 10.74
N LYS A 113 -19.65 -15.14 9.64
CA LYS A 113 -18.80 -16.24 9.20
C LYS A 113 -17.52 -15.67 8.59
N ASP A 114 -16.36 -16.08 9.06
CA ASP A 114 -15.09 -15.69 8.46
C ASP A 114 -14.72 -16.58 7.25
N ASP A 115 -13.59 -16.23 6.62
CA ASP A 115 -12.99 -16.93 5.48
C ASP A 115 -12.71 -18.42 5.76
N LYS A 116 -12.38 -18.75 7.01
CA LYS A 116 -12.13 -20.13 7.49
C LYS A 116 -13.40 -20.84 7.94
N GLY A 117 -14.55 -20.15 7.87
CA GLY A 117 -15.86 -20.68 8.18
C GLY A 117 -16.21 -20.76 9.67
N TYR A 118 -15.45 -20.09 10.53
CA TYR A 118 -15.78 -19.91 11.94
C TYR A 118 -16.79 -18.78 12.14
N MET A 119 -17.56 -18.87 13.22
CA MET A 119 -18.45 -17.78 13.62
C MET A 119 -17.68 -16.78 14.48
N THR A 120 -17.73 -15.52 14.08
CA THR A 120 -17.10 -14.39 14.77
C THR A 120 -18.13 -13.41 15.31
N TYR A 121 -17.84 -12.82 16.46
CA TYR A 121 -18.72 -11.87 17.14
C TYR A 121 -17.89 -10.68 17.58
N THR A 122 -18.32 -9.48 17.19
CA THR A 122 -17.58 -8.26 17.47
C THR A 122 -18.38 -7.32 18.35
N PHE A 123 -17.78 -6.86 19.45
CA PHE A 123 -18.46 -6.00 20.42
C PHE A 123 -17.47 -5.09 21.16
N LYS A 124 -17.98 -4.06 21.83
CA LYS A 124 -17.18 -3.10 22.60
C LYS A 124 -17.02 -3.55 24.04
N LEU A 125 -15.89 -3.22 24.65
CA LEU A 125 -15.66 -3.37 26.09
C LEU A 125 -15.38 -2.00 26.69
N ASP A 126 -15.90 -1.78 27.91
CA ASP A 126 -15.61 -0.57 28.67
C ASP A 126 -14.21 -0.64 29.31
N ASP A 127 -13.75 -1.83 29.67
CA ASP A 127 -12.44 -2.05 30.28
C ASP A 127 -11.91 -3.47 29.98
N LEU A 128 -10.62 -3.67 30.24
CA LEU A 128 -9.94 -4.97 30.17
C LEU A 128 -9.79 -5.58 31.57
N ASP A 129 -9.39 -6.85 31.63
CA ASP A 129 -9.15 -7.62 32.85
C ASP A 129 -10.36 -7.77 33.81
N LYS A 130 -11.56 -7.40 33.38
CA LYS A 130 -12.83 -7.63 34.10
C LYS A 130 -13.61 -8.78 33.46
N GLU A 131 -14.34 -9.53 34.29
CA GLU A 131 -15.30 -10.50 33.78
C GLU A 131 -16.54 -9.78 33.26
N ILE A 132 -16.89 -10.06 32.01
CA ILE A 132 -18.03 -9.48 31.31
C ILE A 132 -19.05 -10.58 31.06
N LYS A 133 -20.30 -10.31 31.46
CA LYS A 133 -21.41 -11.23 31.24
C LYS A 133 -21.82 -11.21 29.78
N LEU A 134 -22.03 -12.40 29.24
CA LEU A 134 -22.51 -12.64 27.89
C LEU A 134 -23.67 -13.63 27.95
N ALA A 135 -24.61 -13.51 27.02
CA ALA A 135 -25.59 -14.54 26.74
C ALA A 135 -25.41 -15.04 25.31
N SER A 136 -25.35 -16.35 25.11
CA SER A 136 -25.25 -16.96 23.78
C SER A 136 -26.56 -17.61 23.37
N ARG A 137 -27.04 -17.35 22.15
CA ARG A 137 -28.25 -17.98 21.59
C ARG A 137 -27.89 -19.14 20.66
N SER A 138 -28.59 -20.26 20.82
CA SER A 138 -28.41 -21.43 19.95
C SER A 138 -29.23 -21.30 18.66
N ALA A 139 -28.57 -21.55 17.53
CA ALA A 139 -29.17 -21.53 16.19
C ALA A 139 -30.18 -22.68 15.98
N LYS A 140 -29.98 -23.84 16.64
CA LYS A 140 -30.89 -25.00 16.60
C LYS A 140 -32.30 -24.64 17.08
N HIS A 141 -32.37 -23.62 17.92
CA HIS A 141 -33.47 -23.24 18.77
C HIS A 141 -34.10 -21.91 18.32
N ALA A 142 -33.67 -21.35 17.18
CA ALA A 142 -34.02 -20.00 16.74
C ALA A 142 -35.31 -19.89 15.88
N LYS A 143 -36.08 -20.97 15.69
CA LYS A 143 -37.29 -20.94 14.84
C LYS A 143 -38.58 -20.63 15.63
N ALA A 144 -38.98 -19.36 15.50
CA ALA A 144 -40.32 -18.74 15.60
C ALA A 144 -41.10 -18.81 16.93
N ALA A 145 -41.41 -17.62 17.47
CA ALA A 145 -42.80 -17.25 17.80
C ALA A 145 -42.93 -15.73 17.79
N LYS A 146 -43.92 -15.23 17.04
CA LYS A 146 -44.58 -13.96 17.36
C LYS A 146 -45.50 -14.26 18.56
N ASN A 147 -45.37 -13.50 19.64
CA ASN A 147 -46.22 -13.54 20.84
C ASN A 147 -46.01 -14.73 21.81
N ALA A 148 -44.75 -15.07 22.14
CA ALA A 148 -44.46 -15.97 23.27
C ALA A 148 -44.37 -15.19 24.60
N GLU A 149 -45.10 -15.62 25.64
CA GLU A 149 -44.84 -15.16 27.01
C GLU A 149 -43.46 -15.65 27.49
N LEU A 150 -42.65 -14.74 28.03
CA LEU A 150 -41.34 -15.03 28.60
C LEU A 150 -41.53 -15.78 29.93
N LYS A 151 -41.15 -17.07 30.02
CA LYS A 151 -41.25 -17.83 31.27
C LYS A 151 -40.00 -18.66 31.58
N GLU A 152 -39.48 -18.36 32.78
CA GLU A 152 -38.54 -19.09 33.63
C GLU A 152 -37.04 -19.18 33.28
N VAL A 153 -36.25 -19.07 34.36
CA VAL A 153 -34.81 -19.35 34.42
C VAL A 153 -34.68 -20.85 34.71
N ASN A 154 -34.03 -21.60 33.82
CA ASN A 154 -33.74 -23.01 34.04
C ASN A 154 -32.74 -23.18 35.21
N LYS A 155 -32.68 -24.38 35.81
CA LYS A 155 -31.74 -24.71 36.91
C LYS A 155 -30.26 -24.47 36.56
N ASP A 156 -29.93 -24.44 35.27
CA ASP A 156 -28.58 -24.16 34.77
C ASP A 156 -28.32 -22.67 34.50
N GLY A 157 -29.27 -21.78 34.82
CA GLY A 157 -29.17 -20.34 34.59
C GLY A 157 -29.48 -19.91 33.15
N SER A 158 -29.82 -20.84 32.26
CA SER A 158 -30.32 -20.48 30.92
C SER A 158 -31.74 -19.91 31.00
N TYR A 159 -32.13 -19.10 30.00
CA TYR A 159 -33.44 -18.45 29.93
C TYR A 159 -34.07 -18.71 28.58
N GLY A 160 -35.34 -19.12 28.56
CA GLY A 160 -36.02 -19.49 27.32
C GLY A 160 -37.51 -19.19 27.29
N THR A 161 -38.13 -19.41 26.14
CA THR A 161 -39.56 -19.23 25.90
C THR A 161 -40.22 -20.58 25.63
N THR A 162 -41.36 -20.85 26.27
CA THR A 162 -42.12 -22.10 26.10
C THR A 162 -42.73 -22.25 24.70
N ALA A 163 -42.85 -21.15 23.94
CA ALA A 163 -43.49 -21.17 22.61
C ALA A 163 -42.53 -21.02 21.40
N SER A 164 -41.26 -20.62 21.58
CA SER A 164 -40.33 -20.40 20.44
C SER A 164 -39.02 -21.17 20.46
N ASN A 165 -38.84 -22.11 21.39
CA ASN A 165 -37.62 -22.90 21.55
C ASN A 165 -36.33 -22.08 21.73
N ILE A 166 -36.36 -20.74 21.79
CA ILE A 166 -35.16 -19.90 21.90
C ILE A 166 -34.60 -20.03 23.31
N VAL A 167 -33.35 -20.46 23.42
CA VAL A 167 -32.63 -20.56 24.70
C VAL A 167 -31.38 -19.70 24.66
N TRP A 168 -31.25 -18.84 25.67
CA TRP A 168 -30.06 -18.04 25.97
C TRP A 168 -29.28 -18.68 27.11
N TYR A 169 -27.99 -18.94 26.88
CA TYR A 169 -27.11 -19.55 27.87
C TYR A 169 -26.17 -18.50 28.47
N PRO A 170 -25.98 -18.48 29.79
CA PRO A 170 -25.06 -17.55 30.44
C PRO A 170 -23.60 -17.94 30.14
N ARG A 171 -22.80 -16.91 29.87
CA ARG A 171 -21.38 -16.98 29.52
C ARG A 171 -20.66 -15.83 30.23
N THR A 172 -19.36 -16.00 30.46
CA THR A 172 -18.50 -14.88 30.82
C THR A 172 -17.27 -14.86 29.93
N ILE A 173 -16.81 -13.66 29.59
CA ILE A 173 -15.54 -13.43 28.93
C ILE A 173 -14.69 -12.48 29.77
N LYS A 174 -13.41 -12.78 29.89
CA LYS A 174 -12.40 -11.84 30.41
C LYS A 174 -11.30 -11.70 29.38
N VAL A 175 -11.11 -10.49 28.86
CA VAL A 175 -10.03 -10.16 27.92
C VAL A 175 -8.89 -9.52 28.69
N SER A 176 -7.69 -10.07 28.59
CA SER A 176 -6.55 -9.58 29.37
C SER A 176 -5.84 -8.42 28.68
N SER A 177 -5.41 -7.42 29.45
CA SER A 177 -4.50 -6.38 28.95
C SER A 177 -3.03 -6.83 28.87
N LYS A 178 -2.68 -8.01 29.41
CA LYS A 178 -1.32 -8.52 29.38
C LYS A 178 -0.85 -8.73 27.94
N GLY A 179 0.23 -8.05 27.56
CA GLY A 179 0.81 -8.09 26.22
C GLY A 179 0.39 -6.93 25.32
N LEU A 180 -0.49 -6.03 25.79
CA LEU A 180 -0.68 -4.72 25.15
C LEU A 180 0.54 -3.84 25.44
N THR A 181 0.88 -2.97 24.49
CA THR A 181 2.06 -2.12 24.60
C THR A 181 1.69 -0.70 25.01
N THR A 182 2.53 -0.11 25.84
CA THR A 182 2.52 1.32 26.17
C THR A 182 3.74 2.03 25.58
N THR A 183 4.64 1.30 24.91
CA THR A 183 5.85 1.85 24.32
C THR A 183 5.48 2.66 23.09
N THR A 184 5.86 3.93 23.10
CA THR A 184 5.64 4.86 22.01
C THR A 184 6.83 4.91 21.07
N ILE A 185 6.63 5.50 19.89
CA ILE A 185 7.73 5.77 18.95
C ILE A 185 8.79 6.67 19.59
N LYS A 186 8.38 7.70 20.34
CA LYS A 186 9.29 8.61 21.04
C LYS A 186 10.15 7.89 22.08
N ASP A 187 9.58 6.93 22.80
CA ASP A 187 10.35 6.11 23.75
C ASP A 187 11.45 5.34 23.02
N LEU A 188 11.14 4.73 21.86
CA LEU A 188 12.10 3.98 21.06
C LEU A 188 13.17 4.88 20.42
N GLU A 189 12.79 6.09 20.00
CA GLU A 189 13.72 7.11 19.51
C GLU A 189 14.68 7.58 20.59
N GLY A 190 14.26 7.64 21.86
CA GLY A 190 15.12 7.97 22.99
C GLY A 190 16.04 6.82 23.45
N MET A 191 15.83 5.60 22.93
CA MET A 191 16.65 4.44 23.26
C MET A 191 17.83 4.26 22.31
N GLU A 192 18.91 3.67 22.84
CA GLU A 192 19.97 3.05 22.04
C GLU A 192 19.40 1.96 21.13
N GLU A 193 19.93 1.85 19.90
CA GLU A 193 19.41 0.98 18.85
C GLU A 193 19.22 -0.48 19.33
N ALA A 194 20.23 -1.04 20.00
CA ALA A 194 20.19 -2.41 20.51
C ALA A 194 19.06 -2.64 21.53
N LYS A 195 18.85 -1.67 22.43
CA LYS A 195 17.80 -1.72 23.46
C LYS A 195 16.41 -1.56 22.85
N ALA A 196 16.25 -0.68 21.87
CA ALA A 196 15.00 -0.52 21.13
C ALA A 196 14.63 -1.82 20.39
N VAL A 197 15.59 -2.44 19.70
CA VAL A 197 15.42 -3.73 19.02
C VAL A 197 15.03 -4.85 19.99
N GLU A 198 15.68 -4.93 21.15
CA GLU A 198 15.33 -5.93 22.17
C GLU A 198 13.91 -5.71 22.72
N THR A 199 13.53 -4.44 22.94
CA THR A 199 12.21 -4.06 23.45
C THR A 199 11.10 -4.51 22.51
N VAL A 200 11.19 -4.19 21.22
CA VAL A 200 10.14 -4.55 20.24
C VAL A 200 10.03 -6.07 20.06
N LYS A 201 11.17 -6.79 20.09
CA LYS A 201 11.21 -8.26 20.00
C LYS A 201 10.52 -8.94 21.18
N LYS A 202 10.62 -8.37 22.38
CA LYS A 202 9.93 -8.89 23.58
C LYS A 202 8.43 -8.64 23.53
N GLN A 203 8.01 -7.49 23.00
CA GLN A 203 6.59 -7.11 22.99
C GLN A 203 5.76 -7.87 21.96
N LYS A 204 6.32 -8.17 20.76
CA LYS A 204 5.62 -8.90 19.69
C LYS A 204 4.22 -8.34 19.41
N SER A 205 4.12 -7.02 19.30
CA SER A 205 2.85 -6.31 19.15
C SER A 205 2.61 -5.96 17.68
N PRO A 206 1.51 -6.42 17.08
CA PRO A 206 1.08 -5.97 15.75
C PRO A 206 0.83 -4.45 15.73
N ALA A 207 0.13 -3.91 16.73
CA ALA A 207 -0.08 -2.47 16.88
C ALA A 207 1.23 -1.66 16.89
N LEU A 208 2.24 -2.07 17.66
CA LEU A 208 3.53 -1.37 17.67
C LEU A 208 4.23 -1.47 16.31
N THR A 209 4.19 -2.64 15.67
CA THR A 209 4.79 -2.85 14.35
C THR A 209 4.15 -1.94 13.31
N ASP A 210 2.82 -1.81 13.34
CA ASP A 210 2.05 -0.94 12.45
C ASP A 210 2.39 0.55 12.67
N ASN A 211 2.45 1.00 13.92
CA ASN A 211 2.89 2.34 14.27
C ASN A 211 4.34 2.61 13.84
N LEU A 212 5.22 1.61 13.95
CA LEU A 212 6.61 1.70 13.49
C LEU A 212 6.71 1.83 11.97
N ILE A 213 5.89 1.08 11.21
CA ILE A 213 5.82 1.22 9.75
C ILE A 213 5.37 2.64 9.39
N LYS A 214 4.30 3.13 10.02
CA LYS A 214 3.79 4.50 9.81
C LYS A 214 4.85 5.55 10.15
N ALA A 215 5.62 5.35 11.21
CA ALA A 215 6.69 6.28 11.61
C ALA A 215 7.87 6.34 10.62
N ILE A 216 8.15 5.26 9.87
CA ILE A 216 9.22 5.24 8.86
C ILE A 216 8.69 5.51 7.44
N TYR A 217 7.38 5.53 7.23
CA TYR A 217 6.73 5.89 5.97
C TYR A 217 6.61 7.41 5.82
N VAL A 218 7.77 8.09 5.77
CA VAL A 218 7.87 9.55 5.69
C VAL A 218 8.75 9.98 4.51
N GLN A 219 8.40 11.14 3.92
CA GLN A 219 9.17 11.72 2.81
C GLN A 219 10.40 12.50 3.31
N GLU A 220 10.38 12.98 4.55
CA GLU A 220 11.52 13.67 5.16
C GLU A 220 12.37 12.69 5.98
N ARG A 221 13.68 12.75 5.77
CA ARG A 221 14.66 11.97 6.52
C ARG A 221 15.12 12.77 7.74
N ASN A 222 15.34 12.07 8.86
CA ASN A 222 15.98 12.62 10.06
C ASN A 222 17.06 11.67 10.59
N ASP A 223 17.70 12.06 11.69
CA ASP A 223 18.81 11.30 12.28
C ASP A 223 18.38 9.93 12.84
N ASN A 224 17.10 9.79 13.20
CA ASN A 224 16.55 8.53 13.70
C ASN A 224 16.16 7.55 12.58
N THR A 225 16.04 7.99 11.33
CA THR A 225 15.48 7.17 10.24
C THR A 225 16.18 5.81 10.09
N ASP A 226 17.52 5.77 10.15
CA ASP A 226 18.28 4.52 9.99
C ASP A 226 18.02 3.53 11.13
N LYS A 227 18.00 4.04 12.37
CA LYS A 227 17.70 3.26 13.57
C LYS A 227 16.27 2.73 13.51
N MET A 228 15.32 3.60 13.21
CA MET A 228 13.90 3.25 13.21
C MET A 228 13.54 2.25 12.11
N CYS A 229 14.20 2.26 10.95
CA CYS A 229 14.07 1.20 9.96
C CYS A 229 14.45 -0.17 10.55
N LYS A 230 15.59 -0.28 11.24
CA LYS A 230 16.01 -1.55 11.87
C LYS A 230 15.06 -1.99 12.99
N VAL A 231 14.60 -1.04 13.82
CA VAL A 231 13.64 -1.32 14.90
C VAL A 231 12.31 -1.81 14.34
N ALA A 232 11.78 -1.16 13.29
CA ALA A 232 10.56 -1.57 12.63
C ALA A 232 10.68 -2.99 12.04
N LYS A 233 11.79 -3.29 11.35
CA LYS A 233 12.05 -4.62 10.82
C LYS A 233 12.16 -5.68 11.91
N ALA A 234 12.84 -5.37 13.01
CA ALA A 234 12.97 -6.27 14.15
C ALA A 234 11.62 -6.56 14.81
N SER A 235 10.74 -5.55 14.90
CA SER A 235 9.38 -5.71 15.40
C SER A 235 8.58 -6.67 14.51
N TRP A 236 8.62 -6.46 13.18
CA TRP A 236 7.96 -7.34 12.22
C TRP A 236 8.48 -8.79 12.27
N ASP A 237 9.79 -8.98 12.32
CA ASP A 237 10.41 -10.31 12.32
C ASP A 237 10.09 -11.13 13.58
N ALA A 238 9.80 -10.45 14.69
CA ALA A 238 9.44 -11.10 15.94
C ALA A 238 7.98 -11.63 15.97
N LEU A 239 7.12 -11.13 15.07
CA LEU A 239 5.72 -11.54 14.99
C LEU A 239 5.58 -12.94 14.41
N SER A 240 4.66 -13.72 14.98
CA SER A 240 4.20 -14.97 14.36
C SER A 240 3.37 -14.71 13.10
N LYS A 241 3.16 -15.73 12.26
CA LYS A 241 2.32 -15.62 11.06
C LYS A 241 0.93 -15.05 11.36
N MET A 242 0.30 -15.50 12.44
CA MET A 242 -1.02 -15.03 12.87
C MET A 242 -0.99 -13.57 13.34
N GLU A 243 0.06 -13.13 14.01
CA GLU A 243 0.21 -11.73 14.45
C GLU A 243 0.48 -10.79 13.27
N LYS A 244 1.20 -11.25 12.24
CA LYS A 244 1.42 -10.48 11.00
C LYS A 244 0.12 -10.21 10.24
N GLU A 245 -0.86 -11.11 10.31
CA GLU A 245 -2.20 -10.92 9.71
C GLU A 245 -3.00 -9.78 10.37
N GLU A 246 -2.59 -9.27 11.55
CA GLU A 246 -3.24 -8.14 12.23
C GLU A 246 -2.51 -6.80 12.07
N VAL A 247 -1.32 -6.80 11.46
CA VAL A 247 -0.66 -5.55 11.08
C VAL A 247 -1.47 -4.96 9.93
N GLU A 248 -1.93 -3.72 10.04
CA GLU A 248 -2.74 -3.10 8.98
C GLU A 248 -1.89 -2.92 7.71
N GLU A 249 -0.67 -2.45 7.89
CA GLU A 249 0.33 -2.28 6.82
C GLU A 249 1.19 -3.55 6.58
N ALA A 250 0.61 -4.74 6.70
CA ALA A 250 1.34 -6.01 6.59
C ALA A 250 2.10 -6.15 5.25
N ASP A 251 1.54 -5.60 4.18
CA ASP A 251 2.12 -5.65 2.83
C ASP A 251 3.48 -4.95 2.72
N TYR A 252 3.76 -3.99 3.61
CA TYR A 252 5.05 -3.30 3.66
C TYR A 252 6.23 -4.27 3.80
N TYR A 253 6.06 -5.38 4.52
CA TYR A 253 7.09 -6.44 4.60
C TYR A 253 6.63 -7.79 4.04
N GLY A 254 5.32 -7.98 3.86
CA GLY A 254 4.71 -9.25 3.47
C GLY A 254 4.73 -9.53 1.97
N LEU A 255 4.84 -8.50 1.13
CA LEU A 255 4.80 -8.65 -0.32
C LEU A 255 6.08 -9.31 -0.88
N ASN A 256 5.91 -10.30 -1.75
CA ASN A 256 7.02 -10.83 -2.54
C ASN A 256 7.32 -9.89 -3.71
N THR A 257 8.42 -9.15 -3.58
CA THR A 257 8.84 -8.17 -4.57
C THR A 257 9.96 -8.65 -5.49
N GLY A 258 10.38 -9.91 -5.35
CA GLY A 258 11.52 -10.49 -6.05
C GLY A 258 12.83 -10.41 -5.24
N ASP A 259 13.90 -10.92 -5.84
CA ASP A 259 15.21 -11.07 -5.18
C ASP A 259 16.01 -9.75 -5.20
N ALA A 260 16.20 -9.17 -4.01
CA ALA A 260 16.96 -7.94 -3.81
C ALA A 260 18.43 -8.06 -4.25
N LYS A 261 19.01 -9.27 -4.23
CA LYS A 261 20.42 -9.51 -4.58
C LYS A 261 20.71 -9.34 -6.07
N LYS A 262 19.67 -9.32 -6.92
CA LYS A 262 19.81 -9.08 -8.37
C LYS A 262 20.04 -7.62 -8.73
N ASP A 263 19.80 -6.72 -7.78
CA ASP A 263 20.03 -5.29 -7.94
C ASP A 263 21.45 -4.91 -7.54
N ALA A 264 22.00 -3.89 -8.21
CA ALA A 264 23.31 -3.32 -7.91
C ALA A 264 23.10 -1.83 -7.60
N PRO A 265 23.05 -1.43 -6.31
CA PRO A 265 22.61 -0.09 -5.94
C PRO A 265 23.50 1.08 -6.42
N LEU A 266 24.75 0.83 -6.83
CA LEU A 266 25.69 1.87 -7.27
C LEU A 266 25.81 3.09 -6.31
N ASN A 267 25.68 2.88 -4.99
CA ASN A 267 25.73 3.94 -3.97
C ASN A 267 27.12 4.15 -3.31
N ALA A 268 28.16 3.49 -3.84
CA ALA A 268 29.54 3.70 -3.43
C ALA A 268 30.01 5.13 -3.76
N ALA A 269 31.06 5.62 -3.08
CA ALA A 269 31.64 6.91 -3.44
C ALA A 269 32.15 6.89 -4.91
N PRO A 270 32.00 7.98 -5.67
CA PRO A 270 32.69 8.16 -6.94
C PRO A 270 34.20 8.00 -6.77
N LYS A 271 34.85 7.40 -7.77
CA LYS A 271 36.31 7.25 -7.84
C LYS A 271 36.93 8.14 -8.92
N LYS A 272 36.11 8.72 -9.80
CA LYS A 272 36.51 9.61 -10.88
C LYS A 272 36.07 11.03 -10.56
N ASP A 273 36.72 12.00 -11.19
CA ASP A 273 36.31 13.41 -11.14
C ASP A 273 35.09 13.72 -12.02
N LYS A 274 34.56 12.72 -12.74
CA LYS A 274 33.33 12.79 -13.53
C LYS A 274 32.30 11.79 -13.05
N GLU A 275 31.09 12.26 -12.74
CA GLU A 275 29.98 11.45 -12.26
C GLU A 275 28.77 11.54 -13.19
N LEU A 276 28.13 10.40 -13.45
CA LEU A 276 26.81 10.35 -14.08
C LEU A 276 25.82 9.90 -13.01
N LEU A 277 25.11 10.87 -12.43
CA LEU A 277 24.12 10.63 -11.39
C LEU A 277 22.77 10.28 -12.03
N VAL A 278 22.37 9.02 -11.93
CA VAL A 278 21.09 8.51 -12.41
C VAL A 278 20.08 8.61 -11.28
N VAL A 279 19.04 9.40 -11.50
CA VAL A 279 18.06 9.72 -10.45
C VAL A 279 16.69 9.18 -10.82
N SER A 280 16.11 8.36 -9.95
CA SER A 280 14.78 7.78 -10.15
C SER A 280 13.84 8.17 -9.01
N PHE A 281 12.52 8.15 -9.24
CA PHE A 281 11.57 8.10 -8.13
C PHE A 281 11.89 6.94 -7.17
N GLY A 282 12.14 5.77 -7.76
CA GLY A 282 12.52 4.55 -7.07
C GLY A 282 11.41 3.50 -7.09
N THR A 283 11.73 2.28 -6.66
CA THR A 283 10.72 1.27 -6.39
C THR A 283 11.21 0.25 -5.35
N SER A 284 10.34 -0.12 -4.41
CA SER A 284 10.59 -1.23 -3.49
C SER A 284 10.36 -2.60 -4.16
N PHE A 285 9.89 -2.65 -5.40
CA PHE A 285 9.73 -3.90 -6.14
C PHE A 285 11.08 -4.40 -6.69
N ASN A 286 11.77 -5.28 -5.97
CA ASN A 286 13.13 -5.74 -6.28
C ASN A 286 13.35 -6.22 -7.71
N GLY A 287 12.45 -7.09 -8.22
CA GLY A 287 12.54 -7.60 -9.59
C GLY A 287 12.41 -6.49 -10.63
N SER A 288 11.47 -5.56 -10.39
CA SER A 288 11.27 -4.38 -11.22
C SER A 288 12.47 -3.43 -11.17
N ARG A 289 12.97 -3.12 -9.98
CA ARG A 289 14.15 -2.26 -9.75
C ARG A 289 15.37 -2.76 -10.52
N ALA A 290 15.68 -4.05 -10.40
CA ALA A 290 16.82 -4.66 -11.08
C ALA A 290 16.68 -4.66 -12.62
N ALA A 291 15.47 -4.93 -13.13
CA ALA A 291 15.22 -5.02 -14.57
C ALA A 291 15.09 -3.66 -15.27
N THR A 292 14.60 -2.64 -14.54
CA THR A 292 14.29 -1.31 -15.09
C THR A 292 15.38 -0.30 -14.76
N ILE A 293 15.42 0.23 -13.53
CA ILE A 293 16.41 1.20 -13.05
C ILE A 293 17.83 0.64 -13.24
N GLY A 294 18.09 -0.56 -12.72
CA GLY A 294 19.37 -1.24 -12.89
C GLY A 294 19.72 -1.54 -14.35
N GLY A 295 18.72 -1.74 -15.21
CA GLY A 295 18.90 -1.90 -16.66
C GLY A 295 19.35 -0.60 -17.34
N ILE A 296 18.69 0.52 -17.01
CA ILE A 296 19.06 1.86 -17.51
C ILE A 296 20.49 2.21 -17.07
N GLU A 297 20.80 2.04 -15.79
CA GLU A 297 22.12 2.36 -15.23
C GLU A 297 23.24 1.54 -15.88
N LYS A 298 23.04 0.24 -16.08
CA LYS A 298 24.02 -0.62 -16.78
C LYS A 298 24.25 -0.16 -18.22
N THR A 299 23.18 0.23 -18.91
CA THR A 299 23.27 0.72 -20.30
C THR A 299 23.98 2.08 -20.36
N LEU A 300 23.73 2.99 -19.41
CA LEU A 300 24.45 4.26 -19.27
C LEU A 300 25.92 4.05 -18.93
N ALA A 301 26.24 3.17 -17.98
CA ALA A 301 27.62 2.86 -17.60
C ALA A 301 28.43 2.29 -18.78
N LYS A 302 27.81 1.45 -19.60
CA LYS A 302 28.42 0.93 -20.84
C LYS A 302 28.65 2.03 -21.87
N ALA A 303 27.72 2.98 -22.02
CA ALA A 303 27.84 4.08 -22.98
C ALA A 303 28.86 5.15 -22.55
N TYR A 304 29.06 5.34 -21.24
CA TYR A 304 29.87 6.42 -20.68
C TYR A 304 30.94 5.92 -19.69
N PRO A 305 31.90 5.09 -20.12
CA PRO A 305 32.91 4.49 -19.23
C PRO A 305 33.83 5.51 -18.56
N LYS A 306 33.90 6.75 -19.06
CA LYS A 306 34.66 7.85 -18.44
C LYS A 306 33.98 8.43 -17.20
N TYR A 307 32.69 8.18 -17.01
CA TYR A 307 31.94 8.63 -15.85
C TYR A 307 31.82 7.49 -14.85
N ASP A 308 31.75 7.83 -13.57
CA ASP A 308 31.27 6.91 -12.56
C ASP A 308 29.74 7.03 -12.49
N VAL A 309 29.04 5.95 -12.85
CA VAL A 309 27.58 5.92 -12.75
C VAL A 309 27.19 5.66 -11.30
N ARG A 310 26.33 6.53 -10.76
CA ARG A 310 25.81 6.44 -9.39
C ARG A 310 24.31 6.60 -9.38
N ARG A 311 23.68 6.03 -8.36
CA ARG A 311 22.22 6.06 -8.16
C ARG A 311 21.84 7.02 -7.05
N ALA A 312 20.73 7.72 -7.24
CA ALA A 312 19.95 8.30 -6.16
C ALA A 312 18.45 8.10 -6.39
N PHE A 313 17.68 7.99 -5.30
CA PHE A 313 16.21 8.05 -5.37
C PHE A 313 15.67 9.35 -4.78
N THR A 314 14.53 9.81 -5.30
CA THR A 314 13.83 11.00 -4.78
C THR A 314 12.77 10.65 -3.72
N ALA A 315 12.18 9.45 -3.77
CA ALA A 315 11.15 9.04 -2.80
C ALA A 315 11.77 8.44 -1.53
N GLN A 316 11.82 9.22 -0.45
CA GLN A 316 12.39 8.75 0.83
C GLN A 316 11.59 7.60 1.43
N ILE A 317 10.26 7.58 1.22
CA ILE A 317 9.39 6.45 1.60
C ILE A 317 9.87 5.11 1.01
N ILE A 318 10.32 5.13 -0.25
CA ILE A 318 10.84 3.95 -0.94
C ILE A 318 12.23 3.58 -0.43
N ILE A 319 13.09 4.58 -0.19
CA ILE A 319 14.42 4.36 0.38
C ILE A 319 14.32 3.69 1.75
N ASN A 320 13.44 4.21 2.62
CA ASN A 320 13.20 3.67 3.96
C ASN A 320 12.65 2.24 3.89
N HIS A 321 11.73 1.96 2.96
CA HIS A 321 11.21 0.61 2.74
C HIS A 321 12.31 -0.36 2.35
N ILE A 322 13.11 -0.03 1.33
CA ILE A 322 14.20 -0.91 0.86
C ILE A 322 15.22 -1.13 1.99
N GLN A 323 15.57 -0.08 2.71
CA GLN A 323 16.50 -0.18 3.84
C GLN A 323 15.95 -1.06 4.95
N SER A 324 14.71 -0.85 5.34
CA SER A 324 14.07 -1.58 6.43
C SER A 324 13.87 -3.06 6.07
N ARG A 325 13.30 -3.34 4.90
CA ARG A 325 12.96 -4.70 4.47
C ARG A 325 14.18 -5.50 4.03
N ASP A 326 15.04 -4.91 3.20
CA ASP A 326 16.11 -5.62 2.49
C ASP A 326 17.51 -5.34 3.08
N GLY A 327 17.65 -4.37 3.99
CA GLY A 327 18.95 -3.95 4.53
C GLY A 327 19.82 -3.19 3.52
N ILE A 328 19.26 -2.80 2.36
CA ILE A 328 19.99 -2.10 1.30
C ILE A 328 19.84 -0.59 1.49
N LYS A 329 20.97 0.12 1.59
CA LYS A 329 20.97 1.59 1.66
C LYS A 329 21.04 2.19 0.27
N ILE A 330 19.96 2.84 -0.15
CA ILE A 330 19.94 3.69 -1.35
C ILE A 330 20.18 5.14 -0.91
N ASN A 331 21.05 5.86 -1.61
CA ASN A 331 21.21 7.29 -1.36
C ASN A 331 19.95 8.04 -1.81
N ASN A 332 19.51 9.00 -1.01
CA ASN A 332 18.71 10.11 -1.54
C ASN A 332 19.61 11.10 -2.31
N VAL A 333 19.02 12.10 -2.95
CA VAL A 333 19.75 13.07 -3.77
C VAL A 333 20.79 13.83 -2.93
N GLU A 334 20.45 14.28 -1.73
CA GLU A 334 21.39 15.01 -0.86
C GLU A 334 22.59 14.16 -0.45
N GLN A 335 22.36 12.90 -0.08
CA GLN A 335 23.42 11.95 0.26
C GLN A 335 24.33 11.65 -0.95
N ALA A 336 23.76 11.58 -2.16
CA ALA A 336 24.53 11.40 -3.39
C ALA A 336 25.39 12.65 -3.68
N MET A 337 24.82 13.85 -3.60
CA MET A 337 25.55 15.11 -3.76
C MET A 337 26.67 15.25 -2.73
N LYS A 338 26.41 14.93 -1.46
CA LYS A 338 27.45 14.94 -0.42
C LYS A 338 28.60 13.98 -0.77
N LYS A 339 28.29 12.75 -1.19
CA LYS A 339 29.32 11.77 -1.61
C LYS A 339 30.11 12.27 -2.82
N ALA A 340 29.48 12.95 -3.76
CA ALA A 340 30.16 13.55 -4.92
C ALA A 340 31.15 14.64 -4.48
N THR A 341 30.72 15.53 -3.59
CA THR A 341 31.56 16.59 -3.01
C THR A 341 32.73 16.01 -2.21
N ASP A 342 32.47 15.06 -1.31
CA ASP A 342 33.49 14.39 -0.51
C ASP A 342 34.53 13.67 -1.41
N ALA A 343 34.08 13.13 -2.54
CA ALA A 343 34.92 12.47 -3.55
C ALA A 343 35.61 13.44 -4.53
N LYS A 344 35.42 14.76 -4.37
CA LYS A 344 36.00 15.81 -5.24
C LYS A 344 35.63 15.65 -6.72
N VAL A 345 34.39 15.25 -6.99
CA VAL A 345 33.82 15.28 -8.35
C VAL A 345 33.85 16.72 -8.88
N LYS A 346 34.20 16.90 -10.15
CA LYS A 346 34.29 18.21 -10.82
C LYS A 346 33.19 18.41 -11.84
N GLU A 347 32.79 17.35 -12.53
CA GLU A 347 31.78 17.37 -13.58
C GLU A 347 30.72 16.31 -13.27
N MET A 348 29.46 16.72 -13.29
CA MET A 348 28.33 15.83 -13.09
C MET A 348 27.34 15.98 -14.23
N ILE A 349 26.93 14.86 -14.80
CA ILE A 349 25.73 14.79 -15.63
C ILE A 349 24.64 14.14 -14.79
N VAL A 350 23.47 14.76 -14.71
CA VAL A 350 22.30 14.20 -14.05
C VAL A 350 21.37 13.67 -15.12
N GLN A 351 21.06 12.36 -15.05
CA GLN A 351 20.06 11.72 -15.90
C GLN A 351 18.87 11.29 -15.05
N PRO A 352 17.78 12.09 -15.03
CA PRO A 352 16.54 11.67 -14.40
C PRO A 352 15.91 10.55 -15.23
N THR A 353 15.41 9.51 -14.55
CA THR A 353 14.64 8.43 -15.16
C THR A 353 13.13 8.64 -14.96
N HIS A 354 12.70 9.89 -14.83
CA HIS A 354 11.29 10.24 -14.77
C HIS A 354 10.63 10.02 -16.14
N LEU A 355 9.32 9.84 -16.16
CA LEU A 355 8.59 9.68 -17.42
C LEU A 355 8.59 10.97 -18.24
N MET A 356 8.44 12.13 -17.60
CA MET A 356 8.30 13.43 -18.27
C MET A 356 8.95 14.54 -17.44
N HIS A 357 9.18 15.69 -18.07
CA HIS A 357 9.60 16.90 -17.38
C HIS A 357 8.36 17.51 -16.71
N GLY A 358 8.21 17.24 -15.42
CA GLY A 358 7.18 17.84 -14.56
C GLY A 358 7.76 18.28 -13.23
N ALA A 359 6.89 18.51 -12.22
CA ALA A 359 7.28 19.00 -10.90
C ALA A 359 8.47 18.25 -10.27
N GLU A 360 8.49 16.91 -10.35
CA GLU A 360 9.59 16.09 -9.78
C GLU A 360 10.96 16.41 -10.40
N TYR A 361 10.98 16.79 -11.68
CA TYR A 361 12.20 17.15 -12.38
C TYR A 361 12.69 18.54 -11.97
N ASP A 362 11.77 19.50 -11.83
CA ASP A 362 12.10 20.86 -11.39
C ASP A 362 12.57 20.87 -9.92
N GLU A 363 11.92 20.09 -9.06
CA GLU A 363 12.33 19.90 -7.66
C GLU A 363 13.71 19.25 -7.58
N LEU A 364 13.96 18.20 -8.37
CA LEU A 364 15.29 17.57 -8.44
C LEU A 364 16.38 18.59 -8.83
N LYS A 365 16.14 19.39 -9.87
CA LYS A 365 17.06 20.45 -10.28
C LYS A 365 17.33 21.42 -9.14
N LYS A 366 16.28 21.91 -8.48
CA LYS A 366 16.41 22.84 -7.35
C LYS A 366 17.30 22.25 -6.24
N VAL A 367 17.05 21.01 -5.82
CA VAL A 367 17.84 20.35 -4.77
C VAL A 367 19.31 20.21 -5.18
N ILE A 368 19.60 19.84 -6.42
CA ILE A 368 20.98 19.70 -6.89
C ILE A 368 21.67 21.06 -6.98
N GLU A 369 21.00 22.09 -7.50
CA GLU A 369 21.56 23.46 -7.58
C GLU A 369 21.89 24.03 -6.19
N GLU A 370 21.09 23.72 -5.16
CA GLU A 370 21.37 24.13 -3.78
C GLU A 370 22.57 23.39 -3.15
N LYS A 371 22.90 22.18 -3.63
CA LYS A 371 23.92 21.30 -3.02
C LYS A 371 25.18 21.12 -3.86
N LYS A 372 25.21 21.58 -5.12
CA LYS A 372 26.29 21.28 -6.07
C LYS A 372 27.64 21.89 -5.72
N GLY A 373 27.69 22.98 -4.94
CA GLY A 373 28.94 23.71 -4.69
C GLY A 373 29.66 24.06 -6.01
N ASP A 374 30.93 23.65 -6.11
CA ASP A 374 31.77 23.89 -7.30
C ASP A 374 31.60 22.85 -8.42
N ILE A 375 30.76 21.83 -8.23
CA ILE A 375 30.53 20.79 -9.24
C ILE A 375 29.82 21.41 -10.45
N LYS A 376 30.38 21.23 -11.64
CA LYS A 376 29.74 21.62 -12.89
C LYS A 376 28.67 20.59 -13.24
N VAL A 377 27.40 20.96 -13.06
CA VAL A 377 26.26 20.09 -13.31
C VAL A 377 25.61 20.39 -14.67
N LYS A 378 25.33 19.36 -15.46
CA LYS A 378 24.44 19.42 -16.62
C LYS A 378 23.29 18.42 -16.44
N TYR A 379 22.12 18.75 -16.99
CA TYR A 379 20.90 17.94 -16.84
C TYR A 379 20.44 17.39 -18.18
N ALA A 380 20.16 16.10 -18.21
CA ALA A 380 19.52 15.45 -19.34
C ALA A 380 18.00 15.54 -19.27
N GLU A 381 17.36 15.33 -20.42
CA GLU A 381 15.91 15.23 -20.52
C GLU A 381 15.40 13.89 -19.95
N PRO A 382 14.17 13.85 -19.41
CA PRO A 382 13.48 12.63 -19.02
C PRO A 382 12.88 11.91 -20.25
N LEU A 383 12.26 10.75 -20.06
CA LEU A 383 11.96 9.82 -21.16
C LEU A 383 11.10 10.41 -22.30
N LEU A 384 10.05 11.15 -21.98
CA LEU A 384 9.16 11.79 -22.96
C LEU A 384 9.64 13.20 -23.36
N GLY A 385 10.84 13.60 -22.94
CA GLY A 385 11.40 14.93 -23.12
C GLY A 385 10.57 16.02 -22.44
N GLU A 386 10.76 17.25 -22.91
CA GLU A 386 10.03 18.44 -22.44
C GLU A 386 8.51 18.27 -22.58
N ALA A 387 7.79 18.63 -21.51
CA ALA A 387 6.34 18.71 -21.52
C ALA A 387 5.90 20.06 -22.09
N SER A 388 5.32 20.04 -23.30
CA SER A 388 4.71 21.24 -23.88
C SER A 388 3.32 21.46 -23.27
N LYS A 389 3.01 22.70 -22.88
CA LYS A 389 1.65 23.11 -22.47
C LYS A 389 0.60 22.98 -23.59
N ASP A 390 1.03 22.97 -24.84
CA ASP A 390 0.18 22.75 -26.01
C ASP A 390 0.08 21.26 -26.35
N GLU A 391 -1.14 20.70 -26.30
CA GLU A 391 -1.43 19.29 -26.63
C GLU A 391 -1.03 18.90 -28.05
N LYS A 392 -0.93 19.87 -28.98
CA LYS A 392 -0.60 19.61 -30.38
C LYS A 392 0.90 19.50 -30.64
N LYS A 393 1.74 20.03 -29.74
CA LYS A 393 3.22 20.00 -29.84
C LYS A 393 3.77 18.68 -29.31
N ILE A 394 3.92 17.73 -30.22
CA ILE A 394 4.47 16.41 -29.96
C ILE A 394 5.95 16.41 -30.33
N ASN A 395 6.82 16.11 -29.36
CA ASN A 395 8.25 15.93 -29.62
C ASN A 395 8.56 14.51 -30.17
N PRO A 396 9.75 14.31 -30.78
CA PRO A 396 10.13 13.01 -31.36
C PRO A 396 10.21 11.86 -30.35
N ASP A 397 10.52 12.14 -29.08
CA ASP A 397 10.66 11.11 -28.05
C ASP A 397 9.34 10.40 -27.78
N LYS A 398 8.23 11.15 -27.68
CA LYS A 398 6.88 10.57 -27.53
C LYS A 398 6.55 9.56 -28.62
N THR A 399 6.90 9.87 -29.87
CA THR A 399 6.72 8.96 -31.01
C THR A 399 7.61 7.72 -30.90
N LYS A 400 8.87 7.88 -30.51
CA LYS A 400 9.83 6.78 -30.35
C LYS A 400 9.40 5.85 -29.21
N VAL A 401 8.98 6.41 -28.08
CA VAL A 401 8.48 5.68 -26.92
C VAL A 401 7.21 4.90 -27.25
N MET A 402 6.22 5.52 -27.90
CA MET A 402 4.98 4.82 -28.28
C MET A 402 5.26 3.63 -29.20
N LYS A 403 6.12 3.79 -30.21
CA LYS A 403 6.51 2.68 -31.11
C LYS A 403 7.18 1.52 -30.35
N LEU A 404 8.09 1.83 -29.42
CA LEU A 404 8.79 0.82 -28.62
C LEU A 404 7.85 0.10 -27.65
N LEU A 405 6.97 0.84 -26.97
CA LEU A 405 5.98 0.30 -26.06
C LEU A 405 4.99 -0.60 -26.81
N ALA A 406 4.43 -0.12 -27.93
CA ALA A 406 3.52 -0.89 -28.77
C ALA A 406 4.16 -2.18 -29.29
N LYS A 407 5.41 -2.11 -29.75
CA LYS A 407 6.17 -3.27 -30.21
C LYS A 407 6.33 -4.32 -29.10
N GLU A 408 6.73 -3.91 -27.89
CA GLU A 408 6.94 -4.87 -26.79
C GLU A 408 5.61 -5.43 -26.28
N ALA A 409 4.54 -4.63 -26.26
CA ALA A 409 3.21 -5.08 -25.87
C ALA A 409 2.65 -6.15 -26.83
N ALA A 410 2.76 -5.92 -28.15
CA ALA A 410 2.35 -6.87 -29.18
C ALA A 410 3.16 -8.16 -29.11
N LYS A 411 4.50 -8.05 -28.98
CA LYS A 411 5.39 -9.20 -28.83
C LYS A 411 5.04 -10.06 -27.61
N ASP A 412 4.80 -9.44 -26.45
CA ASP A 412 4.44 -10.15 -25.23
C ASP A 412 3.03 -10.79 -25.30
N ASP A 413 2.18 -10.32 -26.21
CA ASP A 413 0.86 -10.90 -26.50
C ASP A 413 0.89 -11.92 -27.66
N GLY A 414 2.07 -12.18 -28.24
CA GLY A 414 2.25 -13.12 -29.35
C GLY A 414 1.86 -12.59 -30.73
N ALA A 415 1.61 -11.29 -30.88
CA ALA A 415 1.32 -10.64 -32.15
C ALA A 415 2.60 -10.18 -32.87
N ALA A 416 2.60 -10.18 -34.20
CA ALA A 416 3.74 -9.69 -35.00
C ALA A 416 3.96 -8.18 -34.82
N ASP A 417 2.87 -7.41 -34.81
CA ASP A 417 2.84 -6.00 -34.41
C ASP A 417 1.48 -5.64 -33.79
N ILE A 418 1.36 -4.41 -33.29
CA ILE A 418 0.16 -3.97 -32.58
C ILE A 418 -1.08 -3.86 -33.49
N LYS A 419 -0.90 -3.60 -34.79
CA LYS A 419 -2.00 -3.52 -35.77
C LYS A 419 -2.44 -4.89 -36.24
N SER A 420 -1.55 -5.88 -36.22
CA SER A 420 -1.82 -7.27 -36.59
C SER A 420 -2.34 -8.13 -35.43
N ALA A 421 -2.51 -7.55 -34.24
CA ALA A 421 -3.12 -8.23 -33.11
C ALA A 421 -4.56 -8.67 -33.45
N ASP A 422 -5.09 -9.63 -32.68
CA ASP A 422 -6.48 -10.07 -32.81
C ASP A 422 -7.44 -8.87 -32.91
N SER A 423 -8.35 -8.91 -33.88
CA SER A 423 -9.23 -7.78 -34.22
C SER A 423 -10.17 -7.34 -33.08
N LYS A 424 -10.31 -8.16 -32.04
CA LYS A 424 -11.11 -7.88 -30.84
C LYS A 424 -10.23 -7.53 -29.63
N THR A 425 -8.93 -7.36 -29.81
CA THR A 425 -7.98 -7.03 -28.73
C THR A 425 -7.57 -5.56 -28.75
N ALA A 426 -7.75 -4.89 -27.62
CA ALA A 426 -7.24 -3.56 -27.32
C ALA A 426 -6.04 -3.64 -26.38
N TYR A 427 -5.07 -2.74 -26.58
CA TYR A 427 -3.95 -2.51 -25.68
C TYR A 427 -4.21 -1.22 -24.91
N VAL A 428 -4.21 -1.31 -23.58
CA VAL A 428 -4.45 -0.18 -22.68
C VAL A 428 -3.17 0.08 -21.90
N PHE A 429 -2.60 1.25 -22.12
CA PHE A 429 -1.37 1.71 -21.48
C PHE A 429 -1.69 2.62 -20.31
N MET A 430 -1.32 2.18 -19.11
CA MET A 430 -1.66 2.86 -17.86
C MET A 430 -0.47 3.68 -17.34
N GLY A 431 -0.58 5.00 -17.41
CA GLY A 431 0.32 5.93 -16.74
C GLY A 431 -0.06 6.15 -15.28
N HIS A 432 0.83 6.80 -14.52
CA HIS A 432 0.49 7.27 -13.17
C HIS A 432 -0.55 8.40 -13.21
N GLY A 433 -0.26 9.43 -14.02
CA GLY A 433 -1.01 10.69 -14.03
C GLY A 433 -0.45 11.73 -13.05
N THR A 434 -0.79 12.99 -13.25
CA THR A 434 -0.29 14.12 -12.43
C THR A 434 -1.27 15.29 -12.48
N ALA A 435 -1.32 16.09 -11.41
CA ALA A 435 -2.02 17.38 -11.41
C ALA A 435 -1.21 18.50 -12.09
N HIS A 436 0.09 18.27 -12.33
CA HIS A 436 0.97 19.22 -13.01
C HIS A 436 0.54 19.47 -14.46
N GLU A 437 0.95 20.61 -15.04
CA GLU A 437 0.71 20.92 -16.46
C GLU A 437 1.22 19.82 -17.42
N ALA A 438 2.19 19.03 -16.96
CA ALA A 438 2.75 17.91 -17.72
C ALA A 438 1.75 16.77 -17.99
N LYS A 439 0.55 16.80 -17.38
CA LYS A 439 -0.57 15.87 -17.63
C LYS A 439 -0.95 15.73 -19.10
N VAL A 440 -0.76 16.79 -19.87
CA VAL A 440 -0.89 16.82 -21.33
C VAL A 440 -0.06 15.75 -22.05
N SER A 441 1.01 15.25 -21.43
CA SER A 441 1.82 14.17 -22.00
C SER A 441 1.00 12.91 -22.25
N TYR A 442 -0.02 12.61 -21.42
CA TYR A 442 -0.85 11.42 -21.60
C TYR A 442 -1.81 11.56 -22.80
N THR A 443 -2.44 12.73 -22.97
CA THR A 443 -3.29 13.01 -24.15
C THR A 443 -2.45 13.11 -25.44
N GLN A 444 -1.24 13.66 -25.35
CA GLN A 444 -0.25 13.62 -26.44
C GLN A 444 0.14 12.19 -26.82
N MET A 445 0.34 11.29 -25.85
CA MET A 445 0.64 9.89 -26.13
C MET A 445 -0.52 9.17 -26.83
N GLN A 446 -1.78 9.44 -26.45
CA GLN A 446 -2.94 8.96 -27.22
C GLN A 446 -2.91 9.51 -28.65
N THR A 447 -2.69 10.82 -28.81
CA THR A 447 -2.61 11.46 -30.13
C THR A 447 -1.51 10.86 -31.01
N VAL A 448 -0.37 10.50 -30.42
CA VAL A 448 0.72 9.80 -31.11
C VAL A 448 0.26 8.42 -31.59
N ALA A 449 -0.42 7.64 -30.74
CA ALA A 449 -0.96 6.34 -31.16
C ALA A 449 -1.94 6.49 -32.33
N ASP A 450 -2.82 7.49 -32.27
CA ASP A 450 -3.80 7.77 -33.33
C ASP A 450 -3.09 8.13 -34.65
N LYS A 451 -2.08 9.02 -34.60
CA LYS A 451 -1.26 9.42 -35.76
C LYS A 451 -0.46 8.26 -36.36
N LEU A 452 -0.05 7.29 -35.54
CA LEU A 452 0.60 6.07 -35.99
C LEU A 452 -0.38 5.04 -36.57
N GLY A 453 -1.68 5.31 -36.47
CA GLY A 453 -2.77 4.42 -36.91
C GLY A 453 -3.00 3.24 -35.98
N TYR A 454 -2.62 3.34 -34.71
CA TYR A 454 -2.82 2.31 -33.69
C TYR A 454 -4.24 2.41 -33.11
N LYS A 455 -5.25 2.03 -33.90
CA LYS A 455 -6.67 2.15 -33.54
C LYS A 455 -7.07 1.35 -32.29
N ASN A 456 -6.28 0.35 -31.93
CA ASN A 456 -6.49 -0.53 -30.78
C ASN A 456 -5.66 -0.13 -29.56
N VAL A 457 -5.04 1.05 -29.54
CA VAL A 457 -4.26 1.55 -28.40
C VAL A 457 -5.02 2.65 -27.67
N PHE A 458 -5.08 2.52 -26.35
CA PHE A 458 -5.71 3.49 -25.46
C PHE A 458 -4.74 3.85 -24.33
N VAL A 459 -4.62 5.13 -24.01
CA VAL A 459 -3.78 5.63 -22.91
C VAL A 459 -4.67 6.19 -21.82
N GLY A 460 -4.47 5.71 -20.59
CA GLY A 460 -5.15 6.23 -19.40
C GLY A 460 -4.21 6.39 -18.21
N THR A 461 -4.72 6.93 -17.11
CA THR A 461 -3.95 7.23 -15.89
C THR A 461 -4.68 6.75 -14.64
N VAL A 462 -3.93 6.27 -13.65
CA VAL A 462 -4.49 5.86 -12.35
C VAL A 462 -5.15 7.06 -11.66
N GLU A 463 -4.44 8.19 -11.63
CA GLU A 463 -4.84 9.39 -10.92
C GLU A 463 -4.70 10.65 -11.79
N GLY A 464 -5.36 11.74 -11.38
CA GLY A 464 -5.17 13.05 -11.97
C GLY A 464 -6.11 13.37 -13.13
N GLU A 465 -5.74 14.43 -13.85
CA GLU A 465 -6.54 15.00 -14.94
C GLU A 465 -5.86 14.78 -16.31
N PRO A 466 -6.60 14.83 -17.43
CA PRO A 466 -8.05 15.03 -17.51
C PRO A 466 -8.85 13.77 -17.19
N GLU A 467 -10.10 13.93 -16.75
CA GLU A 467 -11.05 12.83 -16.46
C GLU A 467 -11.20 11.85 -17.64
N SER A 468 -10.98 12.33 -18.87
CA SER A 468 -10.97 11.53 -20.10
C SER A 468 -9.89 10.44 -20.14
N THR A 469 -8.92 10.46 -19.20
CA THR A 469 -7.90 9.42 -19.02
C THR A 469 -8.22 8.43 -17.90
N SER A 470 -9.32 8.62 -17.17
CA SER A 470 -9.75 7.72 -16.10
C SER A 470 -10.13 6.33 -16.62
N VAL A 471 -10.02 5.31 -15.77
CA VAL A 471 -10.35 3.92 -16.13
C VAL A 471 -11.76 3.77 -16.70
N LYS A 472 -12.75 4.50 -16.15
CA LYS A 472 -14.14 4.48 -16.61
C LYS A 472 -14.27 4.99 -18.05
N GLU A 473 -13.60 6.09 -18.35
CA GLU A 473 -13.59 6.67 -19.70
C GLU A 473 -12.83 5.79 -20.69
N ILE A 474 -11.72 5.17 -20.27
CA ILE A 474 -11.02 4.19 -21.11
C ILE A 474 -11.91 2.97 -21.40
N ILE A 475 -12.61 2.41 -20.41
CA ILE A 475 -13.57 1.31 -20.59
C ILE A 475 -14.64 1.71 -21.61
N ASN A 476 -15.22 2.91 -21.49
CA ASN A 476 -16.22 3.42 -22.41
C ASN A 476 -15.69 3.52 -23.85
N LYS A 477 -14.47 4.07 -24.04
CA LYS A 477 -13.80 4.18 -25.34
C LYS A 477 -13.54 2.81 -25.97
N VAL A 478 -12.98 1.87 -25.21
CA VAL A 478 -12.69 0.50 -25.65
C VAL A 478 -13.98 -0.23 -26.05
N LYS A 479 -15.05 -0.09 -25.25
CA LYS A 479 -16.36 -0.69 -25.52
C LYS A 479 -16.99 -0.12 -26.79
N LYS A 480 -16.96 1.21 -26.96
CA LYS A 480 -17.48 1.90 -28.15
C LYS A 480 -16.71 1.51 -29.42
N ALA A 481 -15.42 1.24 -29.31
CA ALA A 481 -14.59 0.75 -30.41
C ALA A 481 -14.83 -0.74 -30.75
N GLY A 482 -15.63 -1.47 -29.95
CA GLY A 482 -16.06 -2.83 -30.27
C GLY A 482 -15.09 -3.94 -29.88
N TYR A 483 -14.07 -3.65 -29.07
CA TYR A 483 -13.13 -4.64 -28.54
C TYR A 483 -13.78 -5.51 -27.46
N LYS A 484 -13.21 -6.70 -27.23
CA LYS A 484 -13.69 -7.72 -26.27
C LYS A 484 -12.59 -8.21 -25.33
N THR A 485 -11.34 -8.13 -25.78
CA THR A 485 -10.15 -8.47 -25.00
C THR A 485 -9.34 -7.21 -24.74
N VAL A 486 -8.80 -7.08 -23.54
CA VAL A 486 -7.94 -5.97 -23.13
C VAL A 486 -6.62 -6.51 -22.59
N VAL A 487 -5.52 -5.99 -23.13
CA VAL A 487 -4.17 -6.17 -22.60
C VAL A 487 -3.79 -4.91 -21.83
N LEU A 488 -3.71 -5.02 -20.51
CA LEU A 488 -3.26 -3.95 -19.62
C LEU A 488 -1.73 -3.98 -19.49
N ARG A 489 -1.07 -2.85 -19.72
CA ARG A 489 0.39 -2.71 -19.57
C ARG A 489 0.76 -1.34 -18.97
N PRO A 490 1.73 -1.24 -18.06
CA PRO A 490 2.09 0.05 -17.48
C PRO A 490 2.89 0.90 -18.48
N MET A 491 2.56 2.19 -18.53
CA MET A 491 3.35 3.26 -19.15
C MET A 491 4.10 4.03 -18.06
N MET A 492 4.86 3.31 -17.26
CA MET A 492 5.69 3.81 -16.17
C MET A 492 7.08 3.19 -16.28
N VAL A 493 8.12 3.92 -15.86
CA VAL A 493 9.51 3.47 -16.01
C VAL A 493 9.76 2.17 -15.25
N VAL A 494 9.19 2.07 -14.06
CA VAL A 494 9.15 0.85 -13.25
C VAL A 494 7.75 0.24 -13.27
N ALA A 495 7.64 -1.08 -13.19
CA ALA A 495 6.40 -1.75 -12.82
C ALA A 495 6.39 -1.96 -11.30
N GLY A 496 6.01 -0.93 -10.56
CA GLY A 496 5.97 -0.90 -9.10
C GLY A 496 4.57 -1.17 -8.55
N ASP A 497 4.23 -0.52 -7.45
CA ASP A 497 2.98 -0.72 -6.72
C ASP A 497 1.74 -0.55 -7.61
N HIS A 498 1.59 0.61 -8.26
CA HIS A 498 0.50 0.89 -9.20
C HIS A 498 0.33 -0.17 -10.31
N ALA A 499 1.43 -0.73 -10.82
CA ALA A 499 1.35 -1.76 -11.86
C ALA A 499 0.88 -3.12 -11.32
N ASN A 500 1.17 -3.44 -10.05
CA ASN A 500 0.82 -4.71 -9.43
C ASN A 500 -0.56 -4.66 -8.76
N ASN A 501 -0.91 -3.55 -8.13
CA ASN A 501 -2.13 -3.40 -7.33
C ASN A 501 -3.23 -2.69 -8.15
N ASP A 502 -3.02 -1.43 -8.53
CA ASP A 502 -4.07 -0.66 -9.21
C ASP A 502 -4.36 -1.19 -10.61
N MET A 503 -3.34 -1.61 -11.36
CA MET A 503 -3.56 -2.13 -12.71
C MET A 503 -4.00 -3.60 -12.69
N ALA A 504 -3.27 -4.43 -11.95
CA ALA A 504 -3.30 -5.88 -12.08
C ALA A 504 -3.73 -6.61 -10.81
N GLY A 505 -4.10 -5.90 -9.74
CA GLY A 505 -4.47 -6.47 -8.45
C GLY A 505 -5.83 -7.16 -8.50
N ASP A 506 -6.10 -8.02 -7.52
CA ASP A 506 -7.39 -8.71 -7.38
C ASP A 506 -8.43 -7.88 -6.61
N ASP A 507 -8.05 -6.68 -6.18
CA ASP A 507 -8.94 -5.72 -5.55
C ASP A 507 -10.03 -5.23 -6.51
N ASP A 508 -11.23 -5.02 -5.96
CA ASP A 508 -12.42 -4.65 -6.72
C ASP A 508 -12.28 -3.37 -7.55
N ASP A 509 -11.45 -2.45 -7.08
CA ASP A 509 -11.13 -1.14 -7.64
C ASP A 509 -9.90 -1.15 -8.58
N SER A 510 -9.27 -2.31 -8.77
CA SER A 510 -8.19 -2.43 -9.76
C SER A 510 -8.75 -2.36 -11.18
N TRP A 511 -7.94 -1.87 -12.13
CA TRP A 511 -8.29 -1.81 -13.55
C TRP A 511 -8.64 -3.19 -14.09
N LYS A 512 -7.88 -4.21 -13.70
CA LYS A 512 -8.17 -5.61 -14.07
C LYS A 512 -9.60 -5.99 -13.67
N MET A 513 -10.04 -5.62 -12.47
CA MET A 513 -11.37 -5.96 -11.98
C MET A 513 -12.46 -5.08 -12.60
N GLU A 514 -12.22 -3.78 -12.79
CA GLU A 514 -13.13 -2.86 -13.48
C GLU A 514 -13.41 -3.28 -14.93
N PHE A 515 -12.37 -3.64 -15.71
CA PHE A 515 -12.55 -4.16 -17.06
C PHE A 515 -13.28 -5.51 -17.07
N LYS A 516 -13.00 -6.42 -16.12
CA LYS A 516 -13.73 -7.69 -16.00
C LYS A 516 -15.21 -7.45 -15.70
N LYS A 517 -15.55 -6.53 -14.78
CA LYS A 517 -16.92 -6.13 -14.46
C LYS A 517 -17.65 -5.54 -15.66
N ALA A 518 -16.93 -4.82 -16.53
CA ALA A 518 -17.45 -4.30 -17.78
C ALA A 518 -17.62 -5.35 -18.91
N GLY A 519 -17.26 -6.62 -18.65
CA GLY A 519 -17.48 -7.76 -19.57
C GLY A 519 -16.31 -8.06 -20.51
N PHE A 520 -15.09 -7.57 -20.21
CA PHE A 520 -13.91 -7.83 -21.02
C PHE A 520 -13.15 -9.07 -20.54
N THR A 521 -12.51 -9.77 -21.49
CA THR A 521 -11.40 -10.68 -21.17
C THR A 521 -10.15 -9.83 -20.91
N VAL A 522 -9.50 -10.00 -19.76
CA VAL A 522 -8.36 -9.16 -19.37
C VAL A 522 -7.08 -9.97 -19.25
N LYS A 523 -6.04 -9.52 -19.96
CA LYS A 523 -4.65 -9.97 -19.82
C LYS A 523 -3.83 -8.82 -19.20
N THR A 524 -2.85 -9.15 -18.36
CA THR A 524 -1.97 -8.15 -17.71
C THR A 524 -0.52 -8.42 -18.08
N GLN A 525 0.22 -7.35 -18.40
CA GLN A 525 1.65 -7.38 -18.71
C GLN A 525 2.39 -6.46 -17.73
N ILE A 526 2.84 -7.01 -16.59
CA ILE A 526 3.48 -6.25 -15.50
C ILE A 526 4.97 -6.06 -15.80
N LYS A 527 5.29 -5.14 -16.73
CA LYS A 527 6.66 -4.88 -17.20
C LYS A 527 6.88 -3.37 -17.44
N GLY A 528 7.84 -2.77 -16.74
CA GLY A 528 8.10 -1.32 -16.81
C GLY A 528 8.84 -0.90 -18.07
N LEU A 529 8.73 0.37 -18.47
CA LEU A 529 9.39 0.89 -19.68
C LEU A 529 10.92 0.77 -19.61
N GLY A 530 11.51 0.91 -18.42
CA GLY A 530 12.96 0.93 -18.24
C GLY A 530 13.66 -0.38 -18.57
N GLN A 531 12.94 -1.50 -18.71
CA GLN A 531 13.52 -2.78 -19.12
C GLN A 531 13.57 -2.96 -20.64
N ILE A 532 12.95 -2.07 -21.41
CA ILE A 532 12.94 -2.14 -22.88
C ILE A 532 14.27 -1.55 -23.40
N PRO A 533 15.10 -2.33 -24.12
CA PRO A 533 16.42 -1.86 -24.56
C PRO A 533 16.38 -0.57 -25.40
N GLY A 534 15.35 -0.43 -26.25
CA GLY A 534 15.15 0.79 -27.04
C GLY A 534 14.83 2.02 -26.18
N ILE A 535 14.15 1.84 -25.04
CA ILE A 535 13.88 2.92 -24.08
C ILE A 535 15.16 3.29 -23.32
N GLN A 536 15.94 2.30 -22.88
CA GLN A 536 17.25 2.56 -22.25
C GLN A 536 18.16 3.37 -23.17
N LYS A 537 18.12 3.11 -24.49
CA LYS A 537 18.86 3.91 -25.47
C LYS A 537 18.39 5.37 -25.55
N ILE A 538 17.11 5.66 -25.32
CA ILE A 538 16.63 7.06 -25.28
C ILE A 538 17.34 7.83 -24.16
N TYR A 539 17.44 7.25 -22.95
CA TYR A 539 18.19 7.86 -21.86
C TYR A 539 19.67 8.07 -22.20
N VAL A 540 20.31 7.12 -22.89
CA VAL A 540 21.67 7.33 -23.42
C VAL A 540 21.70 8.52 -24.39
N ASP A 541 20.76 8.59 -25.32
CA ASP A 541 20.71 9.69 -26.30
C ASP A 541 20.50 11.05 -25.61
N HIS A 542 19.67 11.13 -24.57
CA HIS A 542 19.46 12.33 -23.75
C HIS A 542 20.68 12.72 -22.94
N THR A 543 21.34 11.76 -22.29
CA THR A 543 22.62 12.00 -21.59
C THR A 543 23.67 12.55 -22.56
N LYS A 544 23.76 11.99 -23.78
CA LYS A 544 24.67 12.48 -24.83
C LYS A 544 24.38 13.92 -25.22
N ALA A 545 23.10 14.27 -25.33
CA ALA A 545 22.68 15.62 -25.69
C ALA A 545 23.10 16.62 -24.61
N ALA A 546 22.91 16.27 -23.33
CA ALA A 546 23.29 17.10 -22.19
C ALA A 546 24.80 17.28 -22.04
N MET A 547 25.63 16.36 -22.53
CA MET A 547 27.10 16.49 -22.45
C MET A 547 27.66 17.57 -23.38
N LYS A 548 26.96 17.92 -24.46
CA LYS A 548 27.33 19.04 -25.33
C LYS A 548 27.28 20.35 -24.56
#